data_AF-A0A351BWK9-F1
#
_entry.id   AF-A0A351BWK9-F1
#
_cell.length_a   1.000
_cell.length_b   1.000
_cell.length_c   1.000
_cell.angle_alpha   90.00
_cell.angle_beta   90.00
_cell.angle_gamma   90.00
#
_symmetry.space_group_name_H-M   'P 1'
#
loop_
_entity.id
_entity.type
_entity.pdbx_description
1 polymer ?
#
loop_
_entity_poly.entity_id
_entity_poly.type
_entity_poly.pdbx_seq_one_letter_code
_entity_poly.pdbx_strand_id
1 'polypeptide(L)'
;MFEIYREKEFNRKFKVVYYTELTEHNKEFEINSALNGETIFDGFLKDIKKEPGKSAIKDILREMNSGDVKLSTEEIKERLKEFLA
;
A
#
# COMPACT_ATOMS: atom_id res chain seq x y z
N MET A 1 2.28 10.23 -2.29
CA MET A 1 3.15 9.05 -2.14
C MET A 1 2.46 8.03 -1.26
N PHE A 2 2.54 6.76 -1.62
CA PHE A 2 2.09 5.64 -0.82
C PHE A 2 3.10 4.50 -0.90
N GLU A 3 3.04 3.60 0.07
CA GLU A 3 3.81 2.36 0.08
C GLU A 3 2.93 1.21 0.55
N ILE A 4 2.92 0.12 -0.22
CA ILE A 4 2.39 -1.18 0.14
C ILE A 4 3.54 -2.00 0.72
N TYR A 5 3.35 -2.47 1.94
CA TYR A 5 4.36 -3.25 2.66
C TYR A 5 3.71 -4.47 3.33
N ARG A 6 4.53 -5.47 3.60
CA ARG A 6 4.16 -6.64 4.39
C ARG A 6 4.71 -6.48 5.80
N GLU A 7 3.85 -6.59 6.80
CA GLU A 7 4.28 -6.56 8.21
C GLU A 7 5.19 -7.75 8.53
N LYS A 8 6.21 -7.54 9.37
CA LYS A 8 7.06 -8.63 9.88
C LYS A 8 6.51 -9.31 11.13
N GLU A 9 5.47 -8.73 11.74
CA GLU A 9 4.83 -9.23 12.95
C GLU A 9 3.92 -10.45 12.70
N PHE A 10 3.30 -10.95 13.76
CA PHE A 10 2.63 -12.26 13.87
C PHE A 10 1.71 -12.65 12.70
N ASN A 11 0.96 -11.72 12.10
CA ASN A 11 -0.01 -12.04 11.05
C ASN A 11 0.51 -11.86 9.62
N ARG A 12 1.71 -11.26 9.44
CA ARG A 12 2.35 -10.94 8.16
C ARG A 12 1.41 -10.34 7.10
N LYS A 13 0.49 -9.49 7.55
CA LYS A 13 -0.51 -8.85 6.67
C LYS A 13 0.12 -7.82 5.75
N PHE A 14 -0.51 -7.65 4.61
CA PHE A 14 -0.20 -6.56 3.68
C PHE A 14 -0.97 -5.31 4.09
N LYS A 15 -0.26 -4.19 4.17
CA LYS A 15 -0.78 -2.87 4.54
C LYS A 15 -0.36 -1.82 3.52
N VAL A 16 -1.00 -0.67 3.58
CA VAL A 16 -0.60 0.53 2.84
C VAL A 16 -0.45 1.70 3.81
N VAL A 17 0.59 2.50 3.62
CA VAL A 17 0.73 3.82 4.23
C VAL A 17 0.61 4.89 3.15
N TYR A 18 -0.19 5.93 3.42
CA TYR A 18 -0.33 7.10 2.55
C TYR A 18 0.41 8.27 3.18
N TYR A 19 1.70 8.44 2.86
CA TYR A 19 2.55 9.46 3.48
C TYR A 19 2.00 10.88 3.35
N THR A 20 1.28 11.17 2.26
CA THR A 20 0.65 12.48 2.02
C THR A 20 -0.61 12.73 2.87
N GLU A 21 -1.07 11.74 3.63
CA GLU A 21 -2.29 11.81 4.47
C GLU A 21 -1.98 11.57 5.94
N LEU A 22 -0.71 11.46 6.30
CA LEU A 22 -0.30 11.35 7.69
C LEU A 22 -0.49 12.69 8.41
N THR A 23 -0.94 12.62 9.65
CA THR A 23 -1.07 13.72 10.60
C THR A 23 -0.02 13.59 11.68
N GLU A 24 0.30 14.65 12.41
CA GLU A 24 1.30 14.62 13.49
C GLU A 24 0.99 13.54 14.55
N HIS A 25 -0.29 13.19 14.74
CA HIS A 25 -0.70 12.17 15.71
C HIS A 25 -0.40 10.73 15.30
N ASN A 26 -0.41 10.40 13.99
CA ASN A 26 -0.23 9.03 13.50
C ASN A 26 1.05 8.83 12.68
N LYS A 27 1.71 9.92 12.28
CA LYS A 27 2.86 9.91 11.38
C LYS A 27 3.99 9.02 11.88
N GLU A 28 4.41 9.19 13.13
CA GLU A 28 5.50 8.40 13.70
C GLU A 28 5.16 6.90 13.72
N PHE A 29 3.95 6.54 14.16
CA PHE A 29 3.50 5.16 14.23
C PHE A 29 3.43 4.50 12.83
N GLU A 30 2.82 5.17 11.86
CA GLU A 30 2.65 4.64 10.50
C GLU A 30 3.99 4.52 9.76
N ILE A 31 4.89 5.51 9.91
CA ILE A 31 6.23 5.45 9.33
C ILE A 31 7.03 4.30 9.94
N ASN A 32 7.04 4.18 11.28
CA ASN A 32 7.75 3.09 11.94
C ASN A 32 7.18 1.71 11.55
N SER A 33 5.87 1.60 11.36
CA SER A 33 5.23 0.36 10.90
C SER A 33 5.68 -0.03 9.49
N ALA A 34 5.71 0.92 8.56
CA ALA A 34 6.18 0.69 7.20
C ALA A 34 7.69 0.35 7.16
N LEU A 35 8.52 1.10 7.89
CA LEU A 35 9.97 0.88 7.97
C LEU A 35 10.34 -0.50 8.54
N ASN A 36 9.57 -0.99 9.51
CA ASN A 36 9.77 -2.33 10.06
C ASN A 36 9.32 -3.44 9.10
N GLY A 37 8.43 -3.13 8.17
CA GLY A 37 7.89 -4.04 7.18
C GLY A 37 8.89 -4.45 6.08
N GLU A 38 8.37 -5.20 5.12
CA GLU A 38 9.01 -5.48 3.83
C GLU A 38 8.23 -4.74 2.74
N THR A 39 8.86 -3.76 2.10
CA THR A 39 8.27 -2.99 1.01
C THR A 39 8.00 -3.90 -0.20
N ILE A 40 6.77 -3.86 -0.71
CA ILE A 40 6.33 -4.65 -1.88
C ILE A 40 6.20 -3.77 -3.12
N PHE A 41 5.60 -2.58 -2.94
CA PHE A 41 5.35 -1.63 -4.01
C PHE A 41 5.14 -0.23 -3.45
N ASP A 42 5.81 0.78 -3.99
CA ASP A 42 5.60 2.18 -3.65
C ASP A 42 5.31 3.03 -4.90
N GLY A 43 4.76 4.21 -4.69
CA GLY A 43 4.52 5.14 -5.79
C GLY A 43 3.67 6.35 -5.43
N PHE A 44 3.17 7.00 -6.48
CA PHE A 44 2.32 8.19 -6.37
C PHE A 44 1.03 7.96 -7.15
N LEU A 45 -0.11 8.30 -6.56
CA LEU A 45 -1.38 8.37 -7.26
C LEU A 45 -1.54 9.75 -7.88
N LYS A 46 -2.10 9.85 -9.09
CA LYS A 46 -2.53 11.13 -9.68
C LYS A 46 -3.61 11.74 -8.80
N ASP A 47 -3.54 13.04 -8.55
CA ASP A 47 -4.51 13.73 -7.69
C ASP A 47 -5.96 13.55 -8.19
N ILE A 48 -6.18 13.65 -9.50
CA ILE A 48 -7.50 13.45 -10.13
C ILE A 48 -8.06 12.02 -9.98
N LYS A 49 -7.20 11.04 -9.68
CA LYS A 49 -7.53 9.61 -9.60
C LYS A 49 -7.18 9.03 -8.22
N LYS A 50 -7.02 9.88 -7.21
CA LYS A 50 -6.57 9.48 -5.88
C LYS A 50 -7.55 8.53 -5.21
N GLU A 51 -8.84 8.88 -5.18
CA GLU A 51 -9.89 8.04 -4.57
C GLU A 51 -10.10 6.70 -5.29
N PRO A 52 -10.25 6.62 -6.62
CA PRO A 52 -10.33 5.32 -7.29
C PRO A 52 -9.03 4.51 -7.16
N GLY A 53 -7.86 5.16 -7.14
CA GLY A 53 -6.58 4.51 -6.88
C GLY A 53 -6.50 3.89 -5.49
N LYS A 54 -6.96 4.58 -4.45
CA LYS A 54 -7.07 4.03 -3.08
C LYS A 54 -8.02 2.83 -3.01
N SER A 55 -9.14 2.87 -3.75
CA SER A 55 -10.06 1.73 -3.83
C SER A 55 -9.36 0.53 -4.45
N ALA A 56 -8.65 0.72 -5.56
CA ALA A 56 -7.89 -0.35 -6.21
C ALA A 56 -6.82 -0.95 -5.27
N ILE A 57 -6.09 -0.11 -4.53
CA ILE A 57 -5.14 -0.57 -3.51
C ILE A 57 -5.85 -1.38 -2.42
N LYS A 58 -7.01 -0.93 -1.94
CA LYS A 58 -7.78 -1.65 -0.92
C LYS A 58 -8.23 -3.03 -1.42
N ASP A 59 -8.62 -3.16 -2.67
CA ASP A 59 -9.01 -4.43 -3.28
C ASP A 59 -7.80 -5.37 -3.43
N ILE A 60 -6.65 -4.85 -3.88
CA ILE A 60 -5.37 -5.56 -3.91
C ILE A 60 -5.01 -6.10 -2.52
N LEU A 61 -5.04 -5.25 -1.49
CA LEU A 61 -4.74 -5.66 -0.12
C LEU A 61 -5.73 -6.69 0.41
N ARG A 62 -7.01 -6.57 0.07
CA ARG A 62 -8.03 -7.55 0.46
C ARG A 62 -7.72 -8.92 -0.16
N GLU A 63 -7.39 -8.96 -1.45
CA GLU A 63 -7.00 -10.20 -2.15
C GLU A 63 -5.76 -10.82 -1.50
N MET A 64 -4.69 -10.05 -1.35
CA MET A 64 -3.43 -10.53 -0.77
C MET A 64 -3.56 -10.97 0.70
N ASN A 65 -4.50 -10.41 1.46
CA ASN A 65 -4.76 -10.82 2.85
C ASN A 65 -5.82 -11.92 2.99
N SER A 66 -6.55 -12.27 1.92
CA SER A 66 -7.63 -13.27 1.96
C SER A 66 -7.16 -14.71 1.70
N GLY A 67 -5.91 -14.91 1.28
CA GLY A 67 -5.29 -16.21 1.05
C GLY A 67 -3.76 -16.11 0.87
N ASP A 68 -3.11 -17.20 0.45
CA ASP A 68 -1.66 -17.22 0.12
C ASP A 68 -1.37 -16.61 -1.27
N VAL A 69 -2.17 -15.63 -1.70
CA VAL A 69 -1.99 -14.94 -2.98
C VAL A 69 -0.93 -13.87 -2.81
N LYS A 70 0.24 -14.11 -3.38
CA LYS A 70 1.32 -13.13 -3.49
C LYS A 70 1.31 -12.53 -4.87
N LEU A 71 0.77 -11.32 -4.99
CA LEU A 71 0.88 -10.53 -6.21
C LEU A 71 2.31 -10.03 -6.35
N SER A 72 2.88 -10.17 -7.54
CA SER A 72 4.16 -9.58 -7.89
C SER A 72 4.06 -8.06 -8.01
N THR A 73 5.21 -7.39 -7.88
CA THR A 73 5.34 -5.95 -8.11
C THR A 73 4.82 -5.54 -9.50
N GLU A 74 5.02 -6.39 -10.52
CA GLU A 74 4.58 -6.15 -11.90
C GLU A 74 3.05 -6.20 -12.03
N GLU A 75 2.40 -7.16 -11.37
CA GLU A 75 0.94 -7.26 -11.34
C GLU A 75 0.30 -6.08 -10.60
N ILE A 76 0.89 -5.68 -9.47
CA ILE A 76 0.42 -4.50 -8.72
C ILE A 76 0.57 -3.25 -9.59
N LYS A 77 1.72 -3.08 -10.26
CA LYS A 77 1.95 -1.97 -11.19
C LYS A 77 0.94 -1.95 -12.32
N GLU A 78 0.66 -3.09 -12.94
CA GLU A 78 -0.28 -3.20 -14.06
C GLU A 78 -1.71 -2.86 -13.64
N ARG A 79 -2.14 -3.33 -12.47
CA ARG A 79 -3.46 -2.99 -11.90
C ARG A 79 -3.58 -1.52 -11.51
N LEU A 80 -2.47 -0.90 -11.09
CA LEU A 80 -2.46 0.50 -10.65
C LEU A 80 -2.09 1.50 -11.77
N LYS A 81 -1.65 1.03 -12.94
CA LYS A 81 -1.06 1.86 -14.02
C LYS A 81 -1.89 3.08 -14.41
N GLU A 82 -3.22 2.95 -14.37
CA GLU A 82 -4.13 4.02 -14.76
C GLU A 82 -4.26 5.12 -13.71
N PHE A 83 -3.92 4.84 -12.46
CA PHE A 83 -4.00 5.73 -11.30
C PHE A 83 -2.63 6.30 -10.89
N LEU A 84 -1.53 5.66 -11.30
CA LEU A 84 -0.16 6.09 -10.98
C LEU A 84 0.23 7.37 -11.73
N ALA A 85 0.88 8.30 -11.03
CA ALA A 85 1.37 9.57 -11.57
C ALA A 85 2.64 9.42 -12.42
#